data_AF-A0A7L4PNP4-F1
#
_entry.id   AF-A0A7L4PNP4-F1
#
_cell.length_a   1.000
_cell.length_b   1.000
_cell.length_c   1.000
_cell.angle_alpha   90.00
_cell.angle_beta   90.00
_cell.angle_gamma   90.00
#
_symmetry.space_group_name_H-M   'P 1'
#
loop_
_entity.id
_entity.type
_entity.pdbx_description
1 polymer ?
#
loop_
_entity_poly.entity_id
_entity_poly.type
_entity_poly.pdbx_seq_one_letter_code
_entity_poly.pdbx_strand_id
1 'polypeptide(L)'
;QMAACLGQMTVRGKRLHRGYQERSLPHFKRGDRSARARGFVSSSYRKGLSPTEFFFHSMGGREGLVDTAVRTAQSGYMQRRLINALQDLKVEKDRSVRDNSNNIIQFEYGEDGVDPSRSSYGEAVDIDWIVHKTLASRKA
;
A
#
# COMPACT_ATOMS: atom_id res chain seq x y z
N GLN A 1 3.82 16.77 10.82
CA GLN A 1 5.11 16.91 10.12
C GLN A 1 5.44 18.36 9.75
N MET A 2 4.58 19.09 9.03
CA MET A 2 4.88 20.47 8.62
C MET A 2 4.89 21.50 9.77
N ALA A 3 3.91 21.44 10.68
CA ALA A 3 3.74 22.43 11.75
C ALA A 3 4.22 21.97 13.14
N ALA A 4 3.82 20.77 13.58
CA ALA A 4 4.08 20.26 14.93
C ALA A 4 5.47 19.62 15.10
N CYS A 5 5.60 18.33 14.79
CA CYS A 5 6.88 17.61 14.75
C CYS A 5 6.87 16.57 13.62
N LEU A 6 8.04 16.02 13.32
CA LEU A 6 8.19 14.90 12.40
C LEU A 6 7.88 13.55 13.06
N GLY A 7 8.31 13.38 14.31
CA GLY A 7 8.08 12.16 15.08
C GLY A 7 9.24 11.16 15.00
N GLN A 8 8.96 9.89 15.28
CA GLN A 8 9.96 8.83 15.36
C GLN A 8 10.42 8.39 13.97
N MET A 9 11.73 8.44 13.72
CA MET A 9 12.34 7.83 12.53
C MET A 9 12.67 6.36 12.80
N THR A 10 12.25 5.48 11.90
CA THR A 10 12.52 4.04 11.97
C THR A 10 13.38 3.61 10.79
N VAL A 11 14.10 2.50 10.98
CA VAL A 11 14.79 1.80 9.90
C VAL A 11 14.47 0.32 10.03
N ARG A 12 13.82 -0.27 9.03
CA ARG A 12 13.39 -1.68 8.99
C ARG A 12 12.54 -2.07 10.20
N GLY A 13 11.53 -1.24 10.50
CA GLY A 13 10.58 -1.47 11.59
C GLY A 13 11.14 -1.30 13.01
N LYS A 14 12.42 -0.96 13.19
CA LYS A 14 13.05 -0.71 14.50
C LYS A 14 13.46 0.74 14.66
N ARG A 15 13.54 1.21 15.91
CA ARG A 15 14.16 2.50 16.24
C ARG A 15 15.63 2.50 15.84
N LEU A 16 16.16 3.68 15.58
CA LEU A 16 17.56 3.86 15.18
C LEU A 16 18.51 3.37 16.29
N HIS A 17 19.26 2.33 15.96
CA HIS A 17 20.25 1.70 16.83
C HIS A 17 21.57 1.40 16.12
N ARG A 18 21.57 1.40 14.77
CA ARG A 18 22.78 1.20 13.96
C ARG A 18 23.59 2.49 13.96
N GLY A 19 24.89 2.38 14.22
CA GLY A 19 25.79 3.52 14.39
C GLY A 19 27.11 3.08 15.06
N TYR A 20 27.61 3.92 15.96
CA TYR A 20 28.78 3.62 16.78
C TYR A 20 28.46 2.59 17.88
N GLN A 21 29.50 2.05 18.52
CA GLN A 21 29.32 1.18 19.68
C GLN A 21 28.47 1.88 20.76
N GLU A 22 27.34 1.25 21.10
CA GLU A 22 26.35 1.69 22.08
C GLU A 22 25.67 3.06 21.84
N ARG A 23 25.77 3.65 20.64
CA ARG A 23 25.11 4.93 20.32
C ARG A 23 24.92 5.15 18.82
N SER A 24 23.85 5.85 18.43
CA SER A 24 23.54 6.11 17.02
C SER A 24 24.49 7.14 16.40
N LEU A 25 24.82 8.22 17.13
CA LEU A 25 25.68 9.32 16.70
C LEU A 25 26.74 9.63 17.79
N PRO A 26 27.91 10.20 17.44
CA PRO A 26 28.98 10.46 18.40
C PRO A 26 28.62 11.58 19.39
N HIS A 27 27.62 12.40 19.05
CA HIS A 27 27.07 13.49 19.86
C HIS A 27 26.29 13.02 21.09
N PHE A 28 25.92 11.73 21.17
CA PHE A 28 25.22 11.16 22.32
C PHE A 28 26.17 10.37 23.22
N LYS A 29 25.81 10.27 24.51
CA LYS A 29 26.52 9.41 25.46
C LYS A 29 26.34 7.95 25.06
N ARG A 30 27.34 7.11 25.36
CA ARG A 30 27.25 5.66 25.17
C ARG A 30 26.11 5.10 26.02
N GLY A 31 25.33 4.19 25.46
CA GLY A 31 24.19 3.58 26.13
C GLY A 31 22.92 4.43 26.17
N ASP A 32 22.91 5.66 25.64
CA ASP A 32 21.75 6.54 25.72
C ASP A 32 20.53 5.94 24.94
N ARG A 33 19.39 5.84 25.64
CA ARG A 33 18.12 5.32 25.13
C ARG A 33 17.03 6.39 25.05
N SER A 34 17.38 7.66 25.26
CA SER A 34 16.48 8.80 25.16
C SER A 34 15.81 8.87 23.77
N ALA A 35 14.66 9.56 23.71
CA ALA A 35 13.93 9.75 22.46
C ALA A 35 14.82 10.34 21.36
N ARG A 36 15.58 11.38 21.69
CA ARG A 36 16.47 12.09 20.77
C ARG A 36 17.64 11.22 20.29
N ALA A 37 18.27 10.44 21.18
CA ALA A 37 19.39 9.56 20.82
C ALA A 37 18.99 8.40 19.90
N ARG A 38 17.71 8.01 19.94
CA ARG A 38 17.12 6.91 19.17
C ARG A 38 16.24 7.39 18.01
N GLY A 39 16.50 8.60 17.51
CA GLY A 39 15.94 9.07 16.24
C GLY A 39 14.54 9.67 16.30
N PHE A 40 14.12 10.19 17.45
CA PHE A 40 12.91 11.02 17.52
C PHE A 40 13.23 12.45 17.08
N VAL A 41 12.49 12.95 16.09
CA VAL A 41 12.64 14.31 15.56
C VAL A 41 11.52 15.18 16.08
N SER A 42 11.88 16.07 17.01
CA SER A 42 10.94 16.96 17.71
C SER A 42 10.61 18.21 16.89
N SER A 43 11.53 18.63 16.02
CA SER A 43 11.33 19.79 15.15
C SER A 43 10.39 19.49 13.98
N SER A 44 9.71 20.53 13.49
CA SER A 44 8.93 20.49 12.25
C SER A 44 9.72 21.08 11.08
N TYR A 45 9.31 20.78 9.85
CA TYR A 45 9.96 21.34 8.66
C TYR A 45 9.92 22.87 8.63
N ARG A 46 8.84 23.49 9.13
CA ARG A 46 8.72 24.94 9.24
C ARG A 46 9.76 25.53 10.21
N LYS A 47 10.01 24.86 11.33
CA LYS A 47 10.99 25.30 12.33
C LYS A 47 12.43 25.06 11.89
N GLY A 48 12.65 24.09 10.99
CA GLY A 48 13.96 23.63 10.58
C GLY A 48 14.49 22.52 11.49
N LEU A 49 15.36 21.66 10.93
CA LEU A 49 15.89 20.48 11.62
C LEU A 49 17.30 20.77 12.16
N SER A 50 17.58 20.32 13.38
CA SER A 50 18.96 20.31 13.88
C SER A 50 19.83 19.31 13.08
N PRO A 51 21.16 19.45 13.04
CA PRO A 51 22.02 18.55 12.26
C PRO A 51 21.82 17.06 12.58
N THR A 52 21.60 16.72 13.86
CA THR A 52 21.29 15.35 14.28
C THR A 52 19.92 14.87 13.78
N GLU A 53 18.91 15.75 13.82
CA GLU A 53 17.56 15.44 13.35
C GLU A 53 17.50 15.30 11.83
N PHE A 54 18.22 16.15 11.10
CA PHE A 54 18.35 16.05 9.65
C PHE A 54 18.98 14.73 9.24
N PHE A 55 20.07 14.31 9.91
CA PHE A 55 20.72 13.04 9.61
C PHE A 55 19.82 11.83 9.90
N PHE A 56 19.11 11.83 11.03
CA PHE A 56 18.13 10.77 11.32
C PHE A 56 16.97 10.75 10.32
N HIS A 57 16.53 11.92 9.87
CA HIS A 57 15.52 12.04 8.84
C HIS A 57 16.01 11.45 7.50
N SER A 58 17.23 11.73 7.08
CA SER A 58 17.84 11.13 5.88
C SER A 58 17.94 9.60 5.96
N MET A 59 18.24 9.06 7.15
CA MET A 59 18.26 7.60 7.37
C MET A 59 16.90 6.95 7.13
N GLY A 60 15.82 7.56 7.63
CA GLY A 60 14.45 7.10 7.39
C GLY A 60 14.03 7.26 5.92
N GLY A 61 14.39 8.38 5.29
CA GLY A 61 14.10 8.63 3.87
C GLY A 61 14.70 7.59 2.93
N ARG A 62 15.91 7.08 3.25
CA ARG A 62 16.55 6.00 2.47
C ARG A 62 15.74 4.71 2.47
N GLU A 63 15.06 4.38 3.58
CA GLU A 63 14.22 3.18 3.64
C GLU A 63 13.09 3.26 2.61
N GLY A 64 12.40 4.40 2.54
CA GLY A 64 11.33 4.62 1.57
C GLY A 64 11.81 4.49 0.12
N LEU A 65 12.97 5.06 -0.22
CA LEU A 65 13.54 4.96 -1.57
C LEU A 65 13.89 3.51 -1.94
N VAL A 66 14.53 2.78 -1.02
CA VAL A 66 14.95 1.38 -1.27
C VAL A 66 13.73 0.46 -1.35
N ASP A 67 12.77 0.59 -0.43
CA ASP A 67 11.58 -0.27 -0.42
C ASP A 67 10.75 -0.08 -1.70
N THR A 68 10.54 1.17 -2.10
CA THR A 68 9.82 1.50 -3.35
C THR A 68 10.54 0.91 -4.57
N ALA A 69 11.87 1.02 -4.63
CA ALA A 69 12.65 0.49 -5.74
C ALA A 69 12.63 -1.05 -5.83
N VAL A 70 12.62 -1.74 -4.68
CA VAL A 70 12.65 -3.22 -4.64
C VAL A 70 11.29 -3.83 -4.95
N ARG A 71 10.18 -3.19 -4.52
CA ARG A 71 8.83 -3.74 -4.69
C ARG A 71 8.43 -3.95 -6.15
N THR A 72 8.85 -3.07 -7.04
CA THR A 72 8.51 -3.12 -8.48
C THR A 72 8.90 -4.46 -9.14
N ALA A 73 10.07 -4.99 -8.81
CA ALA A 73 10.55 -6.23 -9.42
C ALA A 73 9.69 -7.42 -9.01
N GLN A 74 9.31 -7.51 -7.73
CA GLN A 74 8.50 -8.60 -7.21
C GLN A 74 7.06 -8.52 -7.71
N SER A 75 6.43 -7.34 -7.67
CA SER A 75 5.06 -7.14 -8.14
C SER A 75 4.94 -7.40 -9.65
N GLY A 76 5.89 -6.88 -10.44
CA GLY A 76 5.90 -7.08 -11.89
C GLY A 76 6.12 -8.53 -12.29
N TYR A 77 7.01 -9.25 -11.60
CA TYR A 77 7.23 -10.67 -11.86
C TYR A 77 6.02 -11.53 -11.49
N MET A 78 5.40 -11.27 -10.34
CA MET A 78 4.15 -11.93 -9.94
C MET A 78 3.05 -11.70 -10.98
N GLN A 79 2.85 -10.44 -11.38
CA GLN A 79 1.87 -10.07 -12.40
C GLN A 79 2.14 -10.80 -13.73
N ARG A 80 3.37 -10.80 -14.24
CA ARG A 80 3.74 -11.51 -15.48
C ARG A 80 3.41 -13.00 -15.41
N ARG A 81 3.70 -13.65 -14.27
CA ARG A 81 3.39 -15.08 -14.08
C ARG A 81 1.89 -15.34 -14.12
N LEU A 82 1.09 -14.51 -13.45
CA LEU A 82 -0.36 -14.65 -13.41
C LEU A 82 -1.00 -14.36 -14.78
N ILE A 83 -0.54 -13.32 -15.48
CA ILE A 83 -1.03 -13.00 -16.84
C ILE A 83 -0.80 -14.18 -17.77
N ASN A 84 0.43 -14.71 -17.83
CA ASN A 84 0.74 -15.83 -18.72
C ASN A 84 -0.02 -17.12 -18.35
N ALA A 85 -0.43 -17.28 -17.09
CA ALA A 85 -1.19 -18.44 -16.64
C ALA A 85 -2.70 -18.33 -16.91
N LEU A 86 -3.24 -17.12 -16.96
CA LEU A 86 -4.68 -16.87 -17.06
C LEU A 86 -5.13 -16.28 -18.42
N GLN A 87 -4.20 -15.94 -19.31
CA GLN A 87 -4.49 -15.30 -20.60
C GLN A 87 -5.40 -16.11 -21.53
N ASP A 88 -5.42 -17.44 -21.39
CA ASP A 88 -6.22 -18.32 -22.26
C ASP A 88 -7.66 -18.50 -21.77
N LEU A 89 -7.99 -17.98 -20.59
CA LEU A 89 -9.33 -18.06 -20.02
C LEU A 89 -10.30 -17.09 -20.70
N LYS A 90 -11.48 -17.61 -21.09
CA LYS A 90 -12.56 -16.83 -21.69
C LYS A 90 -13.92 -17.24 -21.13
N VAL A 91 -14.86 -16.29 -21.17
CA VAL A 91 -16.27 -16.53 -20.84
C VAL A 91 -16.99 -17.00 -22.10
N GLU A 92 -17.60 -18.17 -22.04
CA GLU A 92 -18.41 -18.73 -23.12
C GLU A 92 -19.87 -18.25 -23.06
N LYS A 93 -20.64 -18.52 -24.12
CA LYS A 93 -22.05 -18.08 -24.23
C LYS A 93 -22.95 -18.62 -23.12
N ASP A 94 -22.57 -19.73 -22.50
CA ASP A 94 -23.26 -20.34 -21.36
C ASP A 94 -22.86 -19.74 -20.00
N ARG A 95 -22.08 -18.65 -20.00
CA ARG A 95 -21.52 -17.97 -18.82
C ARG A 95 -20.47 -18.76 -18.05
N SER A 96 -20.06 -19.92 -18.54
CA SER A 96 -18.94 -20.67 -17.96
C SER A 96 -17.59 -20.05 -18.37
N VAL A 97 -16.60 -20.15 -17.49
CA VAL A 97 -15.22 -19.77 -17.81
C VAL A 97 -14.47 -21.02 -18.25
N ARG A 98 -13.90 -20.98 -19.46
CA ARG A 98 -13.19 -22.11 -20.05
C ARG A 98 -11.80 -21.73 -20.52
N ASP A 99 -10.92 -22.71 -20.50
CA ASP A 99 -9.60 -22.65 -21.11
C ASP A 99 -9.66 -22.96 -22.62
N ASN A 100 -8.58 -22.73 -23.37
CA ASN A 100 -8.47 -22.97 -24.80
C ASN A 100 -8.70 -24.45 -25.20
N SER A 101 -8.45 -25.39 -24.28
CA SER A 101 -8.76 -26.81 -24.47
C SER A 101 -10.22 -27.18 -24.14
N ASN A 102 -11.12 -26.19 -23.99
CA ASN A 102 -12.53 -26.34 -23.60
C ASN A 102 -12.76 -26.98 -22.21
N ASN A 103 -11.74 -27.02 -21.35
CA ASN A 103 -11.89 -27.42 -19.95
C ASN A 103 -12.66 -26.35 -19.17
N ILE A 104 -13.66 -26.77 -18.39
CA ILE A 104 -14.45 -25.86 -17.55
C ILE A 104 -13.66 -25.54 -16.28
N ILE A 105 -13.38 -24.25 -16.06
CA ILE A 105 -12.66 -23.74 -14.89
C ILE A 105 -13.64 -23.20 -13.85
N GLN A 106 -14.68 -22.49 -14.29
CA GLN A 106 -15.81 -22.05 -13.46
C GLN A 106 -17.12 -22.31 -14.21
N PHE A 107 -18.13 -22.83 -13.50
CA PHE A 107 -19.45 -23.08 -14.09
C PHE A 107 -20.21 -21.78 -14.38
N GLU A 108 -20.06 -20.77 -13.52
CA GLU A 108 -20.61 -19.44 -13.69
C GLU A 108 -19.53 -18.41 -13.38
N TYR A 109 -19.29 -17.47 -14.31
CA TYR A 109 -18.29 -16.41 -14.15
C TYR A 109 -18.57 -15.58 -12.89
N GLY A 110 -17.59 -15.48 -11.99
CA GLY A 110 -17.71 -14.64 -10.80
C GLY A 110 -18.79 -15.09 -9.80
N GLU A 111 -19.35 -16.31 -9.95
CA GLU A 111 -20.48 -16.85 -9.18
C GLU A 111 -21.84 -16.15 -9.39
N ASP A 112 -21.85 -14.90 -9.88
CA ASP A 112 -23.06 -14.10 -10.13
C ASP A 112 -23.22 -13.66 -11.61
N GLY A 113 -22.22 -13.93 -12.44
CA GLY A 113 -22.19 -13.55 -13.85
C GLY A 113 -21.99 -12.05 -14.08
N VAL A 114 -21.63 -11.27 -13.06
CA VAL A 114 -21.52 -9.81 -13.15
C VAL A 114 -20.08 -9.39 -13.41
N ASP A 115 -19.90 -8.57 -14.45
CA ASP A 115 -18.62 -7.91 -14.71
C ASP A 115 -18.33 -6.87 -13.60
N PRO A 116 -17.21 -6.98 -12.86
CA PRO A 116 -16.85 -6.02 -11.82
C PRO A 116 -16.82 -4.57 -12.30
N SER A 117 -16.52 -4.31 -13.58
CA SER A 117 -16.52 -2.96 -14.16
C SER A 117 -17.93 -2.38 -14.36
N ARG A 118 -18.96 -3.23 -14.37
CA ARG A 118 -20.38 -2.88 -14.46
C ARG A 118 -21.13 -3.04 -13.13
N SER A 119 -20.48 -3.64 -12.14
CA SER A 119 -20.99 -3.77 -10.78
C SER A 119 -21.05 -2.41 -10.06
N SER A 120 -21.86 -2.33 -9.02
CA SER A 120 -21.90 -1.18 -8.11
C SER A 120 -21.03 -1.48 -6.90
N TYR A 121 -19.75 -1.12 -6.97
CA TYR A 121 -18.76 -1.37 -5.89
C TYR A 121 -18.65 -2.85 -5.47
N GLY A 122 -18.80 -3.78 -6.41
CA GLY A 122 -18.75 -5.22 -6.15
C GLY A 122 -20.11 -5.86 -5.89
N GLU A 123 -21.17 -5.07 -5.71
CA GLU A 123 -22.53 -5.58 -5.69
C GLU A 123 -23.08 -5.73 -7.12
N ALA A 124 -23.78 -6.83 -7.37
CA ALA A 124 -24.43 -7.11 -8.65
C ALA A 124 -25.45 -6.01 -9.01
N VAL A 125 -26.23 -5.56 -8.01
CA VAL A 125 -27.27 -4.54 -8.16
C VAL A 125 -27.35 -3.70 -6.89
N ASP A 126 -27.18 -2.38 -7.01
CA ASP A 126 -27.45 -1.44 -5.90
C ASP A 126 -28.95 -1.13 -5.81
N ILE A 127 -29.65 -1.86 -4.94
CA ILE A 127 -31.09 -1.75 -4.75
C ILE A 127 -31.45 -0.37 -4.15
N ASP A 128 -30.68 0.11 -3.18
CA ASP A 128 -30.97 1.37 -2.49
C ASP A 128 -30.88 2.56 -3.45
N TRP A 129 -29.84 2.58 -4.29
CA TRP A 129 -29.72 3.61 -5.34
C TRP A 129 -30.89 3.57 -6.31
N ILE A 130 -31.31 2.37 -6.76
CA ILE A 130 -32.45 2.20 -7.67
C ILE A 130 -33.74 2.70 -7.01
N VAL A 131 -33.99 2.32 -5.75
CA VAL A 131 -35.17 2.74 -4.99
C VAL A 131 -35.18 4.25 -4.79
N HIS A 132 -34.06 4.85 -4.38
CA HIS A 132 -33.96 6.29 -4.21
C HIS A 132 -34.16 7.05 -5.53
N LYS A 133 -33.54 6.60 -6.62
CA LYS A 133 -33.69 7.20 -7.95
C LYS A 133 -35.13 7.13 -8.46
N THR A 134 -35.79 5.99 -8.30
CA THR A 134 -37.17 5.79 -8.76
C THR A 134 -38.17 6.58 -7.91
N LEU A 135 -38.00 6.64 -6.59
CA LEU A 135 -38.83 7.46 -5.70
C LEU A 135 -38.66 8.96 -5.98
N ALA A 136 -37.43 9.42 -6.27
CA ALA A 136 -37.17 10.81 -6.63
C ALA A 136 -37.83 11.19 -7.97
N SER A 137 -37.75 10.31 -8.98
CA SER A 137 -38.37 10.53 -10.28
C SER A 137 -39.90 10.49 -10.27
N ARG A 138 -40.52 9.90 -9.24
CA ARG A 138 -41.99 9.86 -9.07
C ARG A 138 -42.57 11.11 -8.40
N LYS A 139 -41.72 11.94 -7.79
CA LYS A 139 -42.11 13.18 -7.11
C LYS A 139 -41.94 14.44 -7.97
N ALA A 140 -41.34 14.32 -9.16
CA ALA A 140 -41.24 15.36 -10.19
C ALA A 140 -42.33 15.16 -11.25
#